data_AF-G7NRL8-F1
#
_entry.id   AF-G7NRL8-F1
#
_cell.length_a   1.000
_cell.length_b   1.000
_cell.length_c   1.000
_cell.angle_alpha   90.00
_cell.angle_beta   90.00
_cell.angle_gamma   90.00
#
_symmetry.space_group_name_H-M   'P 1'
#
loop_
_entity.id
_entity.type
_entity.pdbx_description
1 polymer ?
#
loop_
_entity_poly.entity_id
_entity_poly.type
_entity_poly.pdbx_seq_one_letter_code
_entity_poly.pdbx_strand_id
1 'polypeptide(L)'
;MARLFSLVTCDMVGFYLDHTLCRYNLPESAPLIYNSFAQFLVKEKGYDKELLNVTPEDWNFCCKGLALDLEDGNFLKLADNGTVLRASHGTKMMIPEVLAETDGKKEWKHFLSDTGMACRPRKYYFYNYFDLPGALLCARVVDYLTTNNGQKTFDFWKDIVAAIQHNYKMSAFKAIQKQLAAIQTLRWSYQMM
;
A
#
# COMPACT_ATOMS: atom_id res chain seq x y z
N MET A 1 -19.51 27.60 -0.62
CA MET A 1 -18.77 28.85 -0.88
C MET A 1 -17.29 28.56 -0.65
N ALA A 2 -16.43 28.85 -1.62
CA ALA A 2 -14.98 28.75 -1.40
C ALA A 2 -14.56 29.89 -0.46
N ARG A 3 -13.88 29.56 0.65
CA ARG A 3 -13.28 30.56 1.52
C ARG A 3 -12.07 31.16 0.79
N LEU A 4 -12.03 32.48 0.63
CA LEU A 4 -10.87 33.14 0.03
C LEU A 4 -9.70 33.04 1.01
N PHE A 5 -8.55 32.56 0.53
CA PHE A 5 -7.31 32.46 1.29
C PHE A 5 -6.29 33.45 0.72
N SER A 6 -5.60 34.21 1.58
CA SER A 6 -4.57 35.17 1.19
C SER A 6 -3.27 34.86 1.92
N LEU A 7 -2.17 34.77 1.19
CA LEU A 7 -0.83 34.62 1.77
C LEU A 7 -0.33 35.89 2.45
N VAL A 8 -0.89 37.06 2.11
CA VAL A 8 -0.49 38.36 2.69
C VAL A 8 -0.82 38.42 4.18
N THR A 9 -1.80 37.65 4.63
CA THR A 9 -2.20 37.60 6.05
C THR A 9 -1.40 36.56 6.86
N CYS A 10 -0.38 35.94 6.27
CA CYS A 10 0.40 34.89 6.92
C CYS A 10 1.81 35.39 7.28
N ASP A 11 2.14 35.43 8.57
CA ASP A 11 3.50 35.75 9.05
C ASP A 11 4.49 34.58 8.87
N MET A 12 3.98 33.35 8.84
CA MET A 12 4.76 32.13 8.69
C MET A 12 4.05 31.13 7.79
N VAL A 13 4.83 30.38 7.02
CA VAL A 13 4.34 29.27 6.20
C VAL A 13 5.13 28.01 6.55
N GLY A 14 4.44 27.04 7.15
CA GLY A 14 5.02 25.73 7.45
C GLY A 14 4.89 24.79 6.26
N PHE A 15 5.97 24.07 5.95
CA PHE A 15 5.98 23.04 4.92
C PHE A 15 6.26 21.68 5.54
N TYR A 16 5.59 20.64 5.03
CA TYR A 16 6.00 19.27 5.30
C TYR A 16 7.33 18.97 4.60
N LEU A 17 8.11 18.02 5.10
CA LEU A 17 9.37 17.66 4.44
C LEU A 17 9.11 16.71 3.28
N ASP A 18 8.69 15.48 3.58
CA ASP A 18 8.58 14.40 2.60
C ASP A 18 7.46 14.64 1.58
N HIS A 19 7.78 14.44 0.32
CA HIS A 19 6.91 14.69 -0.84
C HIS A 19 6.38 16.13 -0.95
N THR A 20 6.87 17.07 -0.13
CA THR A 20 6.58 18.51 -0.22
C THR A 20 7.85 19.29 -0.53
N LEU A 21 8.79 19.41 0.43
CA LEU A 21 10.10 20.00 0.18
C LEU A 21 11.09 18.98 -0.42
N CYS A 22 11.12 17.77 0.13
CA CYS A 22 11.95 16.67 -0.35
C CYS A 22 11.15 15.79 -1.32
N ARG A 23 11.57 15.74 -2.57
CA ARG A 23 10.90 14.95 -3.62
C ARG A 23 11.68 13.67 -3.91
N TYR A 24 11.02 12.54 -3.73
CA TYR A 24 11.58 11.22 -4.02
C TYR A 24 11.34 10.80 -5.47
N ASN A 25 12.28 10.02 -6.02
CA ASN A 25 12.08 9.35 -7.30
C ASN A 25 11.19 8.10 -7.10
N LEU A 26 9.89 8.24 -7.38
CA LEU A 26 8.88 7.22 -7.06
C LEU A 26 9.17 5.84 -7.69
N PRO A 27 9.55 5.73 -8.98
CA PRO A 27 9.98 4.47 -9.59
C PRO A 27 11.10 3.73 -8.83
N GLU A 28 11.98 4.45 -8.14
CA GLU A 28 13.08 3.86 -7.38
C GLU A 28 12.70 3.62 -5.91
N SER A 29 11.95 4.55 -5.30
CA SER A 29 11.57 4.44 -3.88
C SER A 29 10.49 3.38 -3.64
N ALA A 30 9.55 3.21 -4.56
CA ALA A 30 8.45 2.27 -4.40
C ALA A 30 8.94 0.81 -4.29
N PRO A 31 9.83 0.30 -5.17
CA PRO A 31 10.43 -1.02 -5.02
C PRO A 31 11.21 -1.18 -3.72
N LEU A 32 11.92 -0.15 -3.25
CA LEU A 32 12.68 -0.23 -1.99
C LEU A 32 11.75 -0.45 -0.79
N ILE A 33 10.65 0.30 -0.72
CA ILE A 33 9.65 0.16 0.33
C ILE A 33 9.01 -1.22 0.27
N TYR A 34 8.52 -1.63 -0.90
CA TYR A 34 7.91 -2.93 -1.11
C TYR A 34 8.86 -4.06 -0.70
N ASN A 35 10.09 -4.05 -1.22
CA ASN A 35 11.07 -5.11 -0.99
C ASN A 35 11.43 -5.21 0.49
N SER A 36 11.54 -4.09 1.21
CA SER A 36 11.80 -4.12 2.65
C SER A 36 10.70 -4.87 3.40
N PHE A 37 9.44 -4.57 3.10
CA PHE A 37 8.31 -5.23 3.75
C PHE A 37 8.17 -6.69 3.31
N ALA A 38 8.26 -6.98 2.01
CA ALA A 38 8.14 -8.33 1.46
C ALA A 38 9.24 -9.25 2.01
N GLN A 39 10.49 -8.77 2.12
CA GLN A 39 11.57 -9.54 2.73
C GLN A 39 11.29 -9.88 4.19
N PHE A 40 10.74 -8.94 4.96
CA PHE A 40 10.34 -9.20 6.35
C PHE A 40 9.23 -10.25 6.43
N LEU A 41 8.19 -10.13 5.61
CA LEU A 41 7.09 -11.10 5.59
C LEU A 41 7.57 -12.51 5.21
N VAL A 42 8.44 -12.63 4.21
CA VAL A 42 8.96 -13.94 3.79
C VAL A 42 9.88 -14.54 4.86
N LYS A 43 10.83 -13.76 5.40
CA LYS A 43 11.85 -14.28 6.33
C LYS A 43 11.34 -14.51 7.74
N GLU A 44 10.59 -13.56 8.28
CA GLU A 44 10.21 -13.55 9.70
C GLU A 44 8.79 -14.08 9.94
N LYS A 45 7.94 -14.05 8.91
CA LYS A 45 6.53 -14.45 9.01
C LYS A 45 6.18 -15.68 8.16
N GLY A 46 7.10 -16.15 7.32
CA GLY A 46 6.95 -17.39 6.55
C GLY A 46 5.97 -17.29 5.38
N TYR A 47 5.71 -16.09 4.86
CA TYR A 47 4.92 -15.92 3.63
C TYR A 47 5.67 -16.46 2.40
N ASP A 48 4.93 -16.66 1.30
CA ASP A 48 5.48 -17.19 0.05
C ASP A 48 6.63 -16.32 -0.51
N LYS A 49 7.66 -16.99 -1.02
CA LYS A 49 8.78 -16.33 -1.69
C LYS A 49 8.35 -15.63 -2.98
N GLU A 50 7.23 -16.03 -3.58
CA GLU A 50 6.64 -15.33 -4.73
C GLU A 50 6.31 -13.86 -4.44
N LEU A 51 6.18 -13.45 -3.17
CA LEU A 51 6.05 -12.03 -2.83
C LEU A 51 7.28 -11.20 -3.25
N LEU A 52 8.45 -11.80 -3.45
CA LEU A 52 9.67 -11.12 -3.86
C LEU A 52 9.78 -10.95 -5.38
N ASN A 53 8.92 -11.61 -6.16
CA ASN A 53 8.97 -11.62 -7.62
C ASN A 53 7.97 -10.61 -8.21
N VAL A 54 8.33 -9.32 -8.19
CA VAL A 54 7.48 -8.24 -8.73
C VAL A 54 7.94 -7.82 -10.12
N THR A 55 7.03 -7.79 -11.09
CA THR A 55 7.29 -7.28 -12.45
C THR A 55 6.92 -5.81 -12.57
N PRO A 56 7.40 -5.09 -13.60
CA PRO A 56 7.00 -3.71 -13.86
C PRO A 56 5.48 -3.53 -13.97
N GLU A 57 4.77 -4.50 -14.52
CA GLU A 57 3.32 -4.45 -14.76
C GLU A 57 2.51 -4.51 -13.47
N ASP A 58 3.01 -5.20 -12.43
CA ASP A 58 2.35 -5.29 -11.13
C ASP A 58 2.12 -3.91 -10.51
N TRP A 59 3.02 -2.97 -10.75
CA TRP A 59 2.92 -1.60 -10.24
C TRP A 59 1.72 -0.83 -10.81
N ASN A 60 1.12 -1.28 -11.92
CA ASN A 60 -0.11 -0.70 -12.46
C ASN A 60 -1.30 -0.85 -11.50
N PHE A 61 -1.21 -1.77 -10.53
CA PHE A 61 -2.19 -1.89 -9.45
C PHE A 61 -2.23 -0.65 -8.53
N CYS A 62 -1.08 0.00 -8.34
CA CYS A 62 -0.93 1.09 -7.38
C CYS A 62 -1.67 2.35 -7.82
N CYS A 63 -2.80 2.63 -7.16
CA CYS A 63 -3.57 3.86 -7.35
C CYS A 63 -3.76 4.59 -6.01
N LYS A 64 -3.54 5.90 -5.98
CA LYS A 64 -3.79 6.69 -4.76
C LYS A 64 -5.27 6.68 -4.37
N GLY A 65 -5.53 6.62 -3.08
CA GLY A 65 -6.87 6.59 -2.50
C GLY A 65 -7.58 5.26 -2.72
N LEU A 66 -6.83 4.15 -2.80
CA LEU A 66 -7.39 2.82 -2.68
C LEU A 66 -7.79 2.57 -1.22
N ALA A 67 -8.98 2.00 -1.03
CA ALA A 67 -9.44 1.48 0.25
C ALA A 67 -9.25 -0.03 0.25
N LEU A 68 -8.63 -0.59 1.29
CA LEU A 68 -8.57 -2.00 1.56
C LEU A 68 -9.64 -2.37 2.58
N ASP A 69 -10.52 -3.27 2.18
CA ASP A 69 -11.42 -4.02 3.05
C ASP A 69 -10.64 -5.19 3.66
N LEU A 70 -10.34 -5.08 4.96
CA LEU A 70 -9.58 -6.09 5.69
C LEU A 70 -10.42 -7.31 6.06
N GLU A 71 -11.75 -7.24 5.98
CA GLU A 71 -12.63 -8.38 6.24
C GLU A 71 -12.62 -9.32 5.03
N ASP A 72 -12.77 -8.74 3.83
CA ASP A 72 -12.97 -9.48 2.58
C ASP A 72 -11.75 -9.52 1.65
N GLY A 73 -10.66 -8.82 1.99
CA GLY A 73 -9.44 -8.75 1.17
C GLY A 73 -9.63 -7.98 -0.14
N ASN A 74 -10.64 -7.11 -0.18
CA ASN A 74 -11.00 -6.37 -1.39
C ASN A 74 -10.32 -5.00 -1.41
N PHE A 75 -9.88 -4.57 -2.59
CA PHE A 75 -9.38 -3.22 -2.82
C PHE A 75 -10.38 -2.44 -3.65
N LEU A 76 -10.77 -1.28 -3.16
CA LEU A 76 -11.83 -0.47 -3.72
C LEU A 76 -11.32 0.91 -4.09
N LYS A 77 -11.72 1.39 -5.26
CA LYS A 77 -11.62 2.79 -5.64
C LYS A 77 -13.00 3.41 -5.46
N LEU A 78 -13.11 4.38 -4.57
CA LEU A 78 -14.39 5.01 -4.23
C LEU A 78 -14.54 6.38 -4.89
N ALA A 79 -15.78 6.76 -5.17
CA ALA A 79 -16.20 8.13 -5.42
C ALA A 79 -16.23 8.93 -4.10
N ASP A 80 -16.42 10.24 -4.22
CA ASP A 80 -16.55 11.17 -3.09
C ASP A 80 -17.78 10.90 -2.21
N ASN A 81 -18.81 10.28 -2.76
CA ASN A 81 -20.03 9.85 -2.06
C ASN A 81 -19.96 8.39 -1.57
N GLY A 82 -18.80 7.73 -1.70
CA GLY A 82 -18.60 6.35 -1.24
C GLY A 82 -19.06 5.25 -2.20
N THR A 83 -19.53 5.62 -3.40
CA THR A 83 -19.85 4.65 -4.45
C THR A 83 -18.59 3.93 -4.92
N VAL A 84 -18.65 2.60 -5.07
CA VAL A 84 -17.53 1.81 -5.59
C VAL A 84 -17.40 2.03 -7.10
N LEU A 85 -16.28 2.62 -7.54
CA LEU A 85 -15.95 2.86 -8.95
C LEU A 85 -15.21 1.68 -9.58
N ARG A 86 -14.31 1.05 -8.82
CA ARG A 86 -13.56 -0.15 -9.21
C ARG A 86 -13.30 -1.01 -7.99
N ALA A 87 -13.22 -2.33 -8.18
CA ALA A 87 -12.83 -3.26 -7.14
C ALA A 87 -11.92 -4.37 -7.67
N SER A 88 -11.10 -4.91 -6.78
CA SER A 88 -10.38 -6.17 -6.96
C SER A 88 -10.43 -6.99 -5.69
N HIS A 89 -10.31 -8.31 -5.82
CA HIS A 89 -10.00 -9.20 -4.71
C HIS A 89 -8.54 -9.61 -4.85
N GLY A 90 -7.69 -9.18 -3.91
CA GLY A 90 -6.24 -9.20 -4.13
C GLY A 90 -5.88 -8.43 -5.41
N THR A 91 -5.05 -9.01 -6.28
CA THR A 91 -4.69 -8.40 -7.57
C THR A 91 -5.71 -8.67 -8.68
N LYS A 92 -6.68 -9.55 -8.46
CA LYS A 92 -7.67 -9.93 -9.46
C LYS A 92 -8.81 -8.91 -9.52
N MET A 93 -8.88 -8.17 -10.62
CA MET A 93 -9.95 -7.20 -10.88
C MET A 93 -11.33 -7.89 -10.93
N MET A 94 -12.33 -7.27 -10.30
CA MET A 94 -13.72 -7.70 -10.40
C MET A 94 -14.35 -7.18 -11.69
N ILE A 95 -15.21 -7.99 -12.31
CA ILE A 95 -15.92 -7.63 -13.54
C ILE A 95 -16.95 -6.54 -13.19
N PRO A 96 -17.07 -5.45 -13.96
CA PRO A 96 -18.01 -4.36 -13.69
C PRO A 96 -19.47 -4.79 -13.53
N GLU A 97 -19.89 -5.86 -14.22
CA GLU A 97 -21.25 -6.42 -14.15
C GLU A 97 -21.53 -7.04 -12.78
N VAL A 98 -20.60 -7.86 -12.28
CA VAL A 98 -20.67 -8.46 -10.94
C VAL A 98 -20.64 -7.36 -9.88
N LEU A 99 -19.77 -6.36 -10.07
CA LEU A 99 -19.72 -5.17 -9.22
C LEU A 99 -21.06 -4.42 -9.19
N ALA A 100 -21.72 -4.25 -10.32
CA ALA A 100 -23.02 -3.58 -10.39
C ALA A 100 -24.13 -4.33 -9.65
N GLU A 101 -24.03 -5.66 -9.58
CA GLU A 101 -24.97 -6.52 -8.85
C GLU A 101 -24.70 -6.54 -7.34
N THR A 102 -23.45 -6.60 -6.89
CA THR A 102 -23.11 -6.62 -5.45
C THR A 102 -23.09 -5.23 -4.82
N ASP A 103 -22.49 -4.23 -5.48
CA ASP A 103 -22.07 -2.98 -4.82
C ASP A 103 -22.21 -1.68 -5.65
N GLY A 104 -22.40 -1.76 -6.97
CA GLY A 104 -22.19 -0.65 -7.90
C GLY A 104 -23.21 0.49 -7.85
N LYS A 105 -24.18 0.43 -6.93
CA LYS A 105 -25.13 1.53 -6.65
C LYS A 105 -25.27 1.85 -5.17
N LYS A 106 -24.52 1.16 -4.31
CA LYS A 106 -24.59 1.37 -2.86
C LYS A 106 -23.27 1.95 -2.37
N GLU A 107 -23.39 2.82 -1.39
CA GLU A 107 -22.25 3.26 -0.60
C GLU A 107 -21.57 2.02 0.01
N TRP A 108 -20.25 1.95 -0.09
CA TRP A 108 -19.51 0.87 0.55
C TRP A 108 -19.81 0.82 2.05
N LYS A 109 -20.05 -0.39 2.59
CA LYS A 109 -20.45 -0.64 3.99
C LYS A 109 -19.61 0.09 5.05
N HIS A 110 -18.36 0.42 4.73
CA HIS A 110 -17.44 1.08 5.64
C HIS A 110 -17.16 2.56 5.32
N PHE A 111 -17.84 3.17 4.35
CA PHE A 111 -17.55 4.55 3.93
C PHE A 111 -17.80 5.57 5.06
N LEU A 112 -18.98 5.58 5.67
CA LEU A 112 -19.32 6.45 6.81
C LEU A 112 -19.08 5.84 8.21
N SER A 113 -18.69 4.56 8.30
CA SER A 113 -18.57 3.87 9.60
C SER A 113 -17.25 4.21 10.31
N ASP A 114 -17.14 5.41 10.87
CA ASP A 114 -16.20 5.73 11.95
C ASP A 114 -16.89 5.61 13.32
N THR A 115 -17.74 4.59 13.47
CA THR A 115 -18.44 4.27 14.71
C THR A 115 -17.50 3.60 15.70
N GLY A 116 -16.62 4.41 16.31
CA GLY A 116 -16.31 4.45 17.74
C GLY A 116 -15.94 3.18 18.52
N MET A 117 -15.68 2.03 17.88
CA MET A 117 -15.40 0.78 18.59
C MET A 117 -13.98 0.28 18.28
N ALA A 118 -13.11 0.38 19.28
CA ALA A 118 -11.64 0.28 19.20
C ALA A 118 -11.07 -1.15 19.03
N CYS A 119 -11.78 -2.05 18.35
CA CYS A 119 -11.33 -3.43 18.18
C CYS A 119 -11.16 -3.76 16.69
N ARG A 120 -9.92 -3.56 16.22
CA ARG A 120 -9.35 -3.86 14.88
C ARG A 120 -9.79 -2.92 13.75
N PRO A 121 -8.84 -2.42 12.93
CA PRO A 121 -9.20 -1.72 11.71
C PRO A 121 -9.88 -2.72 10.77
N ARG A 122 -11.10 -2.39 10.33
CA ARG A 122 -11.83 -3.14 9.29
C ARG A 122 -11.49 -2.65 7.88
N LYS A 123 -10.97 -1.43 7.80
CA LYS A 123 -10.56 -0.77 6.56
C LYS A 123 -9.21 -0.08 6.73
N TYR A 124 -8.49 0.08 5.62
CA TYR A 124 -7.31 0.93 5.54
C TYR A 124 -7.32 1.73 4.23
N TYR A 125 -6.87 2.98 4.23
CA TYR A 125 -6.76 3.79 3.02
C TYR A 125 -5.30 4.07 2.68
N PHE A 126 -4.94 3.83 1.42
CA PHE A 126 -3.61 4.13 0.87
C PHE A 126 -3.62 5.50 0.19
N TYR A 127 -3.22 6.55 0.92
CA TYR A 127 -3.23 7.92 0.42
C TYR A 127 -1.82 8.44 0.07
N ASN A 128 -0.79 7.82 0.63
CA ASN A 128 0.55 8.38 0.69
C ASN A 128 1.45 7.65 -0.33
N TYR A 129 2.50 8.30 -0.82
CA TYR A 129 3.46 7.58 -1.68
C TYR A 129 4.28 6.53 -0.90
N PHE A 130 4.29 6.60 0.43
CA PHE A 130 4.96 5.63 1.30
C PHE A 130 4.14 4.36 1.54
N ASP A 131 2.81 4.47 1.61
CA ASP A 131 1.95 3.31 1.88
C ASP A 131 1.50 2.61 0.59
N LEU A 132 1.51 3.32 -0.54
CA LEU A 132 1.06 2.80 -1.82
C LEU A 132 1.75 1.51 -2.28
N PRO A 133 3.08 1.33 -2.13
CA PRO A 133 3.72 0.03 -2.42
C PRO A 133 3.19 -1.09 -1.52
N GLY A 134 2.79 -0.75 -0.29
CA GLY A 134 2.12 -1.66 0.62
C GLY A 134 0.76 -2.15 0.12
N ALA A 135 0.05 -1.36 -0.71
CA ALA A 135 -1.22 -1.79 -1.31
C ALA A 135 -1.04 -3.01 -2.21
N LEU A 136 -0.04 -2.96 -3.11
CA LEU A 136 0.33 -4.10 -3.97
C LEU A 136 0.75 -5.32 -3.13
N LEU A 137 1.57 -5.09 -2.10
CA LEU A 137 2.00 -6.18 -1.22
C LEU A 137 0.82 -6.85 -0.53
N CYS A 138 -0.11 -6.07 0.02
CA CYS A 138 -1.32 -6.58 0.65
C CYS A 138 -2.19 -7.34 -0.36
N ALA A 139 -2.29 -6.87 -1.61
CA ALA A 139 -3.06 -7.54 -2.65
C ALA A 139 -2.48 -8.92 -3.00
N ARG A 140 -1.16 -9.02 -3.14
CA ARG A 140 -0.48 -10.31 -3.38
C ARG A 140 -0.55 -11.25 -2.18
N VAL A 141 -0.54 -10.71 -0.96
CA VAL A 141 -0.79 -11.49 0.26
C VAL A 141 -2.21 -12.06 0.25
N VAL A 142 -3.21 -11.28 -0.17
CA VAL A 142 -4.58 -11.77 -0.34
C VAL A 142 -4.61 -12.90 -1.38
N ASP A 143 -4.00 -12.73 -2.55
CA ASP A 143 -3.95 -13.79 -3.59
C ASP A 143 -3.36 -15.10 -3.06
N TYR A 144 -2.26 -15.01 -2.29
CA TYR A 144 -1.61 -16.14 -1.65
C TYR A 144 -2.54 -16.84 -0.64
N LEU A 145 -3.19 -16.07 0.24
CA LEU A 145 -4.08 -16.61 1.27
C LEU A 145 -5.35 -17.24 0.66
N THR A 146 -5.89 -16.63 -0.39
CA THR A 146 -7.06 -17.14 -1.11
C THR A 146 -6.75 -18.46 -1.81
N THR A 147 -5.54 -18.62 -2.36
CA THR A 147 -5.12 -19.86 -3.04
C THR A 147 -4.86 -21.01 -2.06
N ASN A 148 -4.25 -20.74 -0.90
CA ASN A 148 -3.75 -21.79 -0.02
C ASN A 148 -4.67 -22.19 1.14
N ASN A 149 -5.53 -21.31 1.64
CA ASN A 149 -6.21 -21.56 2.91
C ASN A 149 -7.72 -21.79 2.82
N GLY A 150 -8.40 -21.47 1.72
CA GLY A 150 -9.87 -21.49 1.68
C GLY A 150 -10.55 -20.76 2.86
N GLN A 151 -9.81 -19.88 3.56
CA GLN A 151 -10.20 -19.31 4.84
C GLN A 151 -11.13 -18.13 4.65
N LYS A 152 -12.07 -18.01 5.59
CA LYS A 152 -13.13 -16.99 5.62
C LYS A 152 -12.69 -15.61 6.13
N THR A 153 -11.46 -15.45 6.63
CA THR A 153 -11.03 -14.21 7.30
C THR A 153 -9.56 -13.88 7.06
N PHE A 154 -9.28 -12.64 6.64
CA PHE A 154 -7.93 -12.13 6.41
C PHE A 154 -7.34 -11.50 7.69
N ASP A 155 -6.44 -12.20 8.38
CA ASP A 155 -5.75 -11.70 9.59
C ASP A 155 -4.26 -11.40 9.33
N PHE A 156 -3.94 -10.81 8.18
CA PHE A 156 -2.55 -10.49 7.78
C PHE A 156 -2.12 -9.06 8.18
N TRP A 157 -3.06 -8.17 8.54
CA TRP A 157 -2.76 -6.76 8.81
C TRP A 157 -1.75 -6.58 9.95
N LYS A 158 -1.82 -7.43 10.98
CA LYS A 158 -0.86 -7.44 12.10
C LYS A 158 0.58 -7.66 11.62
N ASP A 159 0.77 -8.45 10.57
CA ASP A 159 2.10 -8.74 10.01
C ASP A 159 2.58 -7.58 9.13
N ILE A 160 1.68 -6.92 8.40
CA ILE A 160 1.98 -5.68 7.67
C ILE A 160 2.43 -4.58 8.65
N VAL A 161 1.69 -4.38 9.75
CA VAL A 161 2.10 -3.42 10.79
C VAL A 161 3.45 -3.80 11.39
N ALA A 162 3.71 -5.08 11.64
CA ALA A 162 5.02 -5.54 12.13
C ALA A 162 6.15 -5.25 11.12
N ALA A 163 5.91 -5.42 9.82
CA ALA A 163 6.86 -5.10 8.76
C ALA A 163 7.17 -3.60 8.69
N ILE A 164 6.13 -2.76 8.78
CA ILE A 164 6.27 -1.30 8.87
C ILE A 164 7.11 -0.95 10.09
N GLN A 165 6.74 -1.42 11.28
CA GLN A 165 7.48 -1.15 12.51
C GLN A 165 8.94 -1.62 12.44
N HIS A 166 9.20 -2.75 11.78
CA HIS A 166 10.57 -3.22 11.56
C HIS A 166 11.36 -2.26 10.68
N ASN A 167 10.78 -1.80 9.57
CA ASN A 167 11.46 -0.91 8.62
C ASN A 167 11.78 0.47 9.23
N TYR A 168 10.91 0.99 10.10
CA TYR A 168 11.14 2.28 10.77
C TYR A 168 12.10 2.20 11.96
N LYS A 169 12.61 1.03 12.34
CA LYS A 169 13.70 0.92 13.34
C LYS A 169 15.02 1.37 12.71
N MET A 170 15.76 2.25 13.40
CA MET A 170 17.10 2.71 12.98
C MET A 170 18.07 1.57 12.62
N SER A 171 17.94 0.40 13.24
CA SER A 171 18.76 -0.77 12.93
C SER A 171 18.50 -1.35 11.53
N ALA A 172 17.27 -1.25 11.01
CA ALA A 172 16.91 -1.75 9.69
C ALA A 172 17.57 -0.91 8.57
N PHE A 173 17.69 0.40 8.76
CA PHE A 173 18.36 1.29 7.80
C PHE A 173 19.83 0.94 7.55
N LYS A 174 20.57 0.47 8.58
CA LYS A 174 21.97 0.05 8.44
C LYS A 174 22.14 -1.18 7.54
N ALA A 175 21.15 -2.08 7.55
CA ALA A 175 21.17 -3.27 6.69
C ALA A 175 20.84 -2.91 5.23
N ILE A 176 19.87 -2.02 5.02
CA ILE A 176 19.48 -1.53 3.68
C ILE A 176 20.62 -0.76 3.02
N GLN A 177 21.37 0.09 3.77
CA GLN A 177 22.55 0.77 3.24
C GLN A 177 23.62 -0.21 2.71
N LYS A 178 23.84 -1.34 3.40
CA LYS A 178 24.78 -2.37 2.93
C LYS A 178 24.31 -3.05 1.64
N GLN A 179 23.01 -3.33 1.51
CA GLN A 179 22.45 -3.91 0.29
C GLN A 179 22.49 -2.93 -0.89
N LEU A 180 22.13 -1.66 -0.67
CA LEU A 180 22.20 -0.62 -1.68
C LEU A 180 23.63 -0.36 -2.14
N ALA A 181 24.59 -0.34 -1.20
CA ALA A 181 26.01 -0.25 -1.52
C ALA A 181 26.45 -1.42 -2.41
N ALA A 182 26.05 -2.66 -2.09
CA ALA A 182 26.37 -3.85 -2.89
C ALA A 182 25.75 -3.82 -4.30
N ILE A 183 24.51 -3.32 -4.43
CA ILE A 183 23.84 -3.17 -5.74
C ILE A 183 24.52 -2.08 -6.57
N GLN A 184 24.93 -0.97 -5.95
CA GLN A 184 25.70 0.07 -6.63
C GLN A 184 27.06 -0.46 -7.10
N THR A 185 27.81 -1.22 -6.30
CA THR A 185 29.08 -1.81 -6.76
C THR A 185 28.90 -2.73 -7.97
N LEU A 186 27.88 -3.59 -7.96
CA LEU A 186 27.58 -4.48 -9.09
C LEU A 186 27.20 -3.70 -10.37
N ARG A 187 26.45 -2.60 -10.25
CA ARG A 187 26.08 -1.75 -11.39
C ARG A 187 27.30 -1.07 -12.03
N TRP A 188 28.27 -0.64 -11.22
CA TRP A 188 29.53 -0.07 -11.71
C TRP A 188 30.44 -1.11 -12.37
N SER A 189 30.44 -2.35 -11.89
CA SER A 189 31.20 -3.45 -12.53
C SER A 189 30.67 -3.79 -13.92
N TYR A 190 29.36 -3.75 -14.13
CA TYR A 190 28.73 -4.01 -15.43
C TYR A 190 28.83 -2.87 -16.44
N GLN A 191 29.07 -1.62 -16.01
CA GLN A 191 29.29 -0.48 -16.91
C GLN A 191 30.77 -0.31 -17.33
N MET A 192 31.70 -1.03 -16.70
CA MET A 192 33.13 -1.01 -17.04
C MET A 192 33.60 -2.25 -17.83
N MET A 193 32.69 -3.15 -18.20
CA MET A 193 32.89 -4.21 -19.19
C MET A 193 32.24 -3.82 -20.50
#